data_AF-A0A952LEH5-F1
#
_entry.id   AF-A0A952LEH5-F1
#
_cell.length_a   1.000
_cell.length_b   1.000
_cell.length_c   1.000
_cell.angle_alpha   90.00
_cell.angle_beta   90.00
_cell.angle_gamma   90.00
#
_symmetry.space_group_name_H-M   'P 1'
#
loop_
_entity.id
_entity.type
_entity.pdbx_description
1 polymer ?
#
loop_
_entity_poly.entity_id
_entity_poly.type
_entity_poly.pdbx_seq_one_letter_code
_entity_poly.pdbx_strand_id
1 'polypeptide(L)'
;MLSKEKLEEIERKILEDLDSQLAVVKSEVNFFIDKDLNLYFLREFIKSYTPKLLKKNAELLLDTLLNYLIAALLEVVRDKDISVKQSVVQADIRERIKAWALDKNNAFNPTKFMLKEDEEILERLKDVAPGLLVAIGGAATAVIVSDNILTKLVPGISTLAGSAYVIKQVRERVQRLKRIWKKNVDNYLDINKKLLHSWLKGVIEKFHKEIAKL
;
A
#
# COMPACT_ATOMS: atom_id res chain seq x y z
N MET A 1 -17.52 -29.54 -13.61
CA MET A 1 -17.05 -28.15 -13.77
C MET A 1 -17.86 -27.24 -12.87
N LEU A 2 -17.26 -26.19 -12.30
CA LEU A 2 -18.00 -25.19 -11.52
C LEU A 2 -19.03 -24.49 -12.41
N SER A 3 -20.23 -24.25 -11.89
CA SER A 3 -21.26 -23.54 -12.65
C SER A 3 -20.88 -22.08 -12.84
N LYS A 4 -21.38 -21.47 -13.91
CA LYS A 4 -21.13 -20.06 -14.21
C LYS A 4 -21.59 -19.15 -13.06
N GLU A 5 -22.76 -19.44 -12.49
CA GLU A 5 -23.33 -18.68 -11.38
C GLU A 5 -22.44 -18.74 -10.14
N LYS A 6 -21.85 -19.91 -9.85
CA LYS A 6 -20.95 -20.07 -8.69
C LYS A 6 -19.67 -19.27 -8.86
N LEU A 7 -19.17 -19.17 -10.08
CA LEU A 7 -17.98 -18.39 -10.40
C LEU A 7 -18.24 -16.90 -10.31
N GLU A 8 -19.37 -16.43 -10.82
CA GLU A 8 -19.82 -15.04 -10.65
C GLU A 8 -20.00 -14.69 -9.16
N GLU A 9 -20.48 -15.63 -8.34
CA GLU A 9 -20.57 -15.46 -6.89
C GLU A 9 -19.19 -15.27 -6.24
N ILE A 10 -18.23 -16.14 -6.59
CA ILE A 10 -16.85 -16.07 -6.07
C ILE A 10 -16.14 -14.80 -6.55
N GLU A 11 -16.32 -14.42 -7.83
CA GLU A 11 -15.78 -13.19 -8.40
C GLU A 11 -16.29 -11.96 -7.66
N ARG A 12 -17.58 -11.91 -7.32
CA ARG A 12 -18.13 -10.81 -6.52
C ARG A 12 -17.54 -10.77 -5.11
N LYS A 13 -17.45 -11.92 -4.43
CA LYS A 13 -16.86 -12.00 -3.08
C LYS A 13 -15.40 -11.53 -3.07
N ILE A 14 -14.60 -11.98 -4.04
CA ILE A 14 -13.19 -11.58 -4.11
C ILE A 14 -13.01 -10.11 -4.49
N LEU A 15 -13.96 -9.50 -5.20
CA LEU A 15 -13.96 -8.06 -5.45
C LEU A 15 -14.23 -7.24 -4.19
N GLU A 16 -15.15 -7.70 -3.33
CA GLU A 16 -15.39 -7.10 -2.02
C GLU A 16 -14.16 -7.23 -1.11
N ASP A 17 -13.56 -8.42 -1.07
CA ASP A 17 -12.31 -8.68 -0.34
C ASP A 17 -11.15 -7.83 -0.86
N LEU A 18 -11.04 -7.65 -2.19
CA LEU A 18 -10.06 -6.78 -2.83
C LEU A 18 -10.18 -5.34 -2.32
N ASP A 19 -11.39 -4.79 -2.28
CA ASP A 19 -11.62 -3.44 -1.80
C ASP A 19 -11.28 -3.27 -0.32
N SER A 20 -11.63 -4.27 0.49
CA SER A 20 -11.25 -4.33 1.91
C SER A 20 -9.72 -4.33 2.08
N GLN A 21 -9.01 -5.17 1.33
CA GLN A 21 -7.55 -5.27 1.43
C GLN A 21 -6.85 -4.00 0.95
N LEU A 22 -7.35 -3.33 -0.10
CA LEU A 22 -6.81 -2.03 -0.52
C LEU A 22 -7.07 -0.93 0.51
N ALA A 23 -8.22 -0.97 1.20
CA ALA A 23 -8.49 -0.07 2.31
C ALA A 23 -7.52 -0.28 3.49
N VAL A 24 -7.14 -1.52 3.78
CA VAL A 24 -6.09 -1.83 4.77
C VAL A 24 -4.76 -1.20 4.35
N VAL A 25 -4.30 -1.43 3.11
CA VAL A 25 -3.05 -0.81 2.60
C VAL A 25 -3.10 0.71 2.75
N LYS A 26 -4.19 1.34 2.31
CA LYS A 26 -4.40 2.78 2.41
C LYS A 26 -4.34 3.27 3.85
N SER A 27 -5.04 2.60 4.76
CA SER A 27 -5.13 3.01 6.17
C SER A 27 -3.77 2.93 6.88
N GLU A 28 -3.01 1.85 6.67
CA GLU A 28 -1.68 1.68 7.26
C GLU A 28 -0.69 2.70 6.72
N VAL A 29 -0.66 2.89 5.40
CA VAL A 29 0.23 3.88 4.78
C VAL A 29 -0.12 5.29 5.26
N ASN A 30 -1.40 5.63 5.33
CA ASN A 30 -1.85 6.94 5.84
C ASN A 30 -1.51 7.13 7.31
N PHE A 31 -1.59 6.08 8.13
CA PHE A 31 -1.17 6.12 9.53
C PHE A 31 0.28 6.58 9.65
N PHE A 32 1.19 6.02 8.86
CA PHE A 32 2.60 6.44 8.85
C PHE A 32 2.78 7.86 8.29
N ILE A 33 2.05 8.23 7.23
CA ILE A 33 2.09 9.60 6.68
C ILE A 33 1.68 10.63 7.74
N ASP A 34 0.71 10.31 8.59
CA ASP A 34 0.22 11.22 9.61
C ASP A 34 1.15 11.35 10.82
N LYS A 35 2.08 10.41 11.03
CA LYS A 35 3.07 10.50 12.11
C LYS A 35 4.02 11.67 11.90
N ASP A 36 4.47 12.25 13.01
CA ASP A 36 5.46 13.32 13.03
C ASP A 36 6.88 12.74 12.92
N LEU A 37 7.18 12.20 11.73
CA LEU A 37 8.48 11.62 11.38
C LEU A 37 9.28 12.59 10.52
N ASN A 38 10.61 12.43 10.55
CA ASN A 38 11.50 13.08 9.58
C ASN A 38 10.99 12.80 8.15
N LEU A 39 10.77 13.86 7.36
CA LEU A 39 10.10 13.73 6.06
C LEU A 39 10.91 12.97 5.04
N TYR A 40 12.24 13.05 5.10
CA TYR A 40 13.11 12.27 4.22
C TYR A 40 12.97 10.77 4.51
N PHE A 41 13.05 10.39 5.79
CA PHE A 41 12.84 8.99 6.20
C PHE A 41 11.43 8.52 5.83
N LEU A 42 10.41 9.31 6.15
CA LEU A 42 9.02 8.99 5.84
C LEU A 42 8.83 8.79 4.33
N ARG A 43 9.44 9.63 3.48
CA ARG A 43 9.38 9.48 2.03
C ARG A 43 9.94 8.14 1.58
N GLU A 44 11.16 7.79 1.98
CA GLU A 44 11.80 6.54 1.58
C GLU A 44 11.04 5.32 2.14
N PHE A 45 10.56 5.42 3.37
CA PHE A 45 9.71 4.41 3.98
C PHE A 45 8.44 4.20 3.14
N ILE A 46 7.68 5.25 2.83
CA ILE A 46 6.44 5.13 2.05
C ILE A 46 6.70 4.61 0.63
N LYS A 47 7.79 5.04 -0.03
CA LYS A 47 8.23 4.53 -1.33
C LYS A 47 8.50 3.02 -1.31
N SER A 48 9.20 2.52 -0.28
CA SER A 48 9.49 1.09 -0.15
C SER A 48 8.32 0.28 0.40
N TYR A 49 7.58 0.81 1.36
CA TYR A 49 6.62 0.05 2.15
C TYR A 49 5.33 -0.18 1.39
N THR A 50 4.83 0.84 0.69
CA THR A 50 3.53 0.78 -0.01
C THR A 50 3.48 -0.37 -1.04
N PRO A 51 4.47 -0.56 -1.93
CA PRO A 51 4.45 -1.68 -2.88
C PRO A 51 4.60 -3.05 -2.19
N LYS A 52 5.41 -3.13 -1.12
CA LYS A 52 5.63 -4.38 -0.36
C LYS A 52 4.35 -4.82 0.35
N LEU A 53 3.67 -3.89 1.01
CA LEU A 53 2.40 -4.15 1.70
C LEU A 53 1.32 -4.56 0.71
N LEU A 54 1.21 -3.86 -0.43
CA LEU A 54 0.28 -4.22 -1.49
C LEU A 54 0.54 -5.64 -2.02
N LYS A 55 1.80 -6.02 -2.25
CA LYS A 55 2.16 -7.37 -2.68
C LYS A 55 1.75 -8.42 -1.65
N LYS A 56 2.05 -8.19 -0.36
CA LYS A 56 1.63 -9.09 0.72
C LYS A 56 0.11 -9.29 0.77
N ASN A 57 -0.66 -8.21 0.63
CA ASN A 57 -2.12 -8.31 0.62
C ASN A 57 -2.66 -8.98 -0.66
N ALA A 58 -1.96 -8.86 -1.79
CA ALA A 58 -2.28 -9.64 -2.99
C ALA A 58 -2.08 -11.15 -2.78
N GLU A 59 -1.04 -11.56 -2.05
CA GLU A 59 -0.81 -12.97 -1.68
C GLU A 59 -1.90 -13.50 -0.74
N LEU A 60 -2.37 -12.68 0.21
CA LEU A 60 -3.51 -13.02 1.05
C LEU A 60 -4.81 -13.19 0.23
N LEU A 61 -5.07 -12.29 -0.73
CA LEU A 61 -6.22 -12.40 -1.63
C LEU A 61 -6.15 -13.67 -2.48
N LEU A 62 -4.96 -14.04 -2.95
CA LEU A 62 -4.75 -15.30 -3.67
C LEU A 62 -5.14 -16.50 -2.80
N ASP A 63 -4.67 -16.54 -1.55
CA ASP A 63 -5.02 -17.62 -0.62
C ASP A 63 -6.53 -17.68 -0.36
N THR A 64 -7.19 -16.53 -0.16
CA THR A 64 -8.64 -16.44 0.01
C THR A 64 -9.39 -16.94 -1.24
N LEU A 65 -9.00 -16.48 -2.43
CA LEU A 65 -9.59 -16.91 -3.70
C LEU A 65 -9.48 -18.42 -3.89
N LEU A 66 -8.29 -18.98 -3.68
CA LEU A 66 -8.07 -20.42 -3.80
C LEU A 66 -8.92 -21.21 -2.80
N ASN A 67 -9.09 -20.70 -1.58
CA ASN A 67 -9.97 -21.34 -0.59
C ASN A 67 -11.43 -21.32 -1.03
N TYR A 68 -11.95 -20.22 -1.59
CA TYR A 68 -13.30 -20.18 -2.16
C TYR A 68 -13.48 -21.16 -3.32
N LEU A 69 -12.50 -21.22 -4.23
CA LEU A 69 -12.53 -22.09 -5.40
C LEU A 69 -12.47 -23.58 -5.02
N ILE A 70 -11.62 -23.94 -4.06
CA ILE A 70 -11.53 -25.32 -3.55
C ILE A 70 -12.80 -25.71 -2.79
N ALA A 71 -13.33 -24.82 -1.95
CA ALA A 71 -14.59 -25.10 -1.24
C ALA A 71 -15.73 -25.38 -2.25
N ALA A 72 -15.86 -24.55 -3.29
CA ALA A 72 -16.85 -24.75 -4.33
C ALA A 72 -16.61 -26.06 -5.13
N LEU A 73 -15.36 -26.42 -5.40
CA LEU A 73 -15.04 -27.69 -6.05
C LEU A 73 -15.46 -28.88 -5.18
N LEU A 74 -15.17 -28.83 -3.87
CA LEU A 74 -15.52 -29.87 -2.92
C LEU A 74 -17.05 -30.05 -2.79
N GLU A 75 -17.82 -28.97 -2.86
CA GLU A 75 -19.29 -29.04 -2.92
C GLU A 75 -19.76 -29.83 -4.15
N VAL A 76 -19.16 -29.59 -5.32
CA VAL A 76 -19.53 -30.26 -6.59
C VAL A 76 -19.19 -31.75 -6.56
N VAL A 77 -18.09 -32.15 -5.93
CA VAL A 77 -17.66 -33.56 -5.87
C VAL A 77 -18.16 -34.31 -4.63
N ARG A 78 -18.85 -33.62 -3.71
CA ARG A 78 -19.33 -34.20 -2.44
C ARG A 78 -20.19 -35.45 -2.63
N ASP A 79 -21.04 -35.44 -3.65
CA ASP A 79 -22.00 -36.52 -3.92
C ASP A 79 -21.54 -37.44 -5.07
N LYS A 80 -20.28 -37.31 -5.49
CA LYS A 80 -19.64 -38.16 -6.51
C LYS A 80 -18.99 -39.41 -5.90
N ASP A 81 -18.61 -40.34 -6.77
CA ASP A 81 -17.89 -41.57 -6.40
C ASP A 81 -16.58 -41.28 -5.66
N ILE A 82 -16.18 -42.24 -4.82
CA ILE A 82 -14.96 -42.15 -4.01
C ILE A 82 -13.71 -41.93 -4.87
N SER A 83 -13.66 -42.54 -6.07
CA SER A 83 -12.56 -42.36 -7.02
C SER A 83 -12.39 -40.90 -7.47
N VAL A 84 -13.50 -40.19 -7.73
CA VAL A 84 -13.50 -38.78 -8.13
C VAL A 84 -13.09 -37.87 -6.97
N LYS A 85 -13.51 -38.20 -5.74
CA LYS A 85 -13.07 -37.47 -4.54
C LYS A 85 -11.57 -37.63 -4.31
N GLN A 86 -11.06 -38.86 -4.46
CA GLN A 86 -9.64 -39.15 -4.33
C GLN A 86 -8.79 -38.44 -5.38
N SER A 87 -9.24 -38.37 -6.64
CA SER A 87 -8.49 -37.67 -7.69
C SER A 87 -8.35 -36.18 -7.40
N VAL A 88 -9.40 -35.52 -6.90
CA VAL A 88 -9.34 -34.10 -6.50
C VAL A 88 -8.37 -33.87 -5.34
N VAL A 89 -8.37 -34.74 -4.33
CA VAL A 89 -7.45 -34.64 -3.18
C VAL A 89 -6.01 -34.87 -3.61
N GLN A 90 -5.75 -35.88 -4.43
CA GLN A 90 -4.40 -36.21 -4.91
C GLN A 90 -3.84 -35.19 -5.89
N ALA A 91 -4.70 -34.47 -6.62
CA ALA A 91 -4.28 -33.51 -7.63
C ALA A 91 -3.62 -32.24 -7.05
N ASP A 92 -3.74 -32.01 -5.75
CA ASP A 92 -3.16 -30.87 -5.01
C ASP A 92 -3.31 -29.53 -5.75
N ILE A 93 -4.52 -29.31 -6.29
CA ILE A 93 -4.82 -28.23 -7.24
C ILE A 93 -4.48 -26.87 -6.65
N ARG A 94 -4.77 -26.70 -5.35
CA ARG A 94 -4.51 -25.47 -4.60
C ARG A 94 -3.03 -25.10 -4.66
N GLU A 95 -2.15 -26.01 -4.27
CA GLU A 95 -0.71 -25.73 -4.19
C GLU A 95 -0.09 -25.55 -5.57
N ARG A 96 -0.53 -26.33 -6.57
CA ARG A 96 -0.06 -26.17 -7.96
C ARG A 96 -0.39 -24.80 -8.54
N ILE A 97 -1.60 -24.30 -8.29
CA ILE A 97 -2.02 -22.97 -8.78
C ILE A 97 -1.36 -21.86 -7.96
N LYS A 98 -1.23 -22.03 -6.65
CA LYS A 98 -0.49 -21.09 -5.80
C LYS A 98 0.96 -20.95 -6.26
N ALA A 99 1.65 -22.07 -6.48
CA ALA A 99 3.02 -22.08 -7.00
C ALA A 99 3.11 -21.40 -8.38
N TRP A 100 2.18 -21.69 -9.28
CA TRP A 100 2.11 -21.01 -10.59
C TRP A 100 1.89 -19.50 -10.44
N ALA A 101 0.96 -19.08 -9.59
CA ALA A 101 0.59 -17.68 -9.39
C ALA A 101 1.68 -16.87 -8.67
N LEU A 102 2.61 -17.53 -7.96
CA LEU A 102 3.75 -16.90 -7.29
C LEU A 102 5.06 -17.03 -8.09
N ASP A 103 5.05 -17.75 -9.22
CA ASP A 103 6.21 -17.83 -10.11
C ASP A 103 6.55 -16.46 -10.70
N LYS A 104 7.83 -16.22 -11.01
CA LYS A 104 8.37 -14.94 -11.50
C LYS A 104 7.58 -14.37 -12.69
N ASN A 105 7.04 -15.22 -13.55
CA ASN A 105 6.35 -14.81 -14.77
C ASN A 105 4.87 -14.48 -14.57
N ASN A 106 4.24 -15.02 -13.53
CA ASN A 106 2.81 -14.87 -13.29
C ASN A 106 2.50 -14.11 -11.99
N ALA A 107 3.50 -13.89 -11.14
CA ALA A 107 3.35 -13.17 -9.88
C ALA A 107 2.82 -11.76 -10.11
N PHE A 108 1.88 -11.36 -9.24
CA PHE A 108 1.46 -9.98 -9.16
C PHE A 108 2.66 -9.10 -8.82
N ASN A 109 3.02 -8.22 -9.75
CA ASN A 109 4.06 -7.23 -9.59
C ASN A 109 3.41 -5.84 -9.67
N PRO A 110 3.29 -5.13 -8.54
CA PRO A 110 2.64 -3.85 -8.55
C PRO A 110 3.47 -2.82 -9.32
N THR A 111 2.81 -1.77 -9.82
CA THR A 111 3.49 -0.73 -10.59
C THR A 111 4.57 -0.02 -9.78
N LYS A 112 5.46 0.70 -10.47
CA LYS A 112 6.45 1.55 -9.80
C LYS A 112 5.73 2.66 -9.05
N PHE A 113 5.91 2.70 -7.74
CA PHE A 113 5.35 3.75 -6.91
C PHE A 113 6.25 4.99 -6.91
N MET A 114 5.63 6.16 -7.09
CA MET A 114 6.32 7.45 -7.07
C MET A 114 5.56 8.44 -6.20
N LEU A 115 6.29 9.09 -5.29
CA LEU A 115 5.79 10.24 -4.56
C LEU A 115 6.18 11.52 -5.30
N LYS A 116 5.29 12.50 -5.29
CA LYS A 116 5.64 13.84 -5.75
C LYS A 116 6.60 14.47 -4.76
N GLU A 117 7.64 15.11 -5.29
CA GLU A 117 8.72 15.70 -4.52
C GLU A 117 8.53 17.22 -4.41
N ASP A 118 8.89 17.75 -3.25
CA ASP A 118 9.13 19.18 -3.04
C ASP A 118 10.54 19.26 -2.48
N GLU A 119 11.52 19.33 -3.39
CA GLU A 119 12.95 19.23 -3.06
C GLU A 119 13.38 20.32 -2.08
N GLU A 120 12.84 21.53 -2.19
CA GLU A 120 13.11 22.66 -1.28
C GLU A 120 12.68 22.33 0.17
N ILE A 121 11.50 21.73 0.35
CA ILE A 121 11.02 21.32 1.68
C ILE A 121 11.82 20.14 2.21
N LEU A 122 12.11 19.16 1.36
CA LEU A 122 12.81 17.94 1.76
C LEU A 122 14.26 18.21 2.13
N GLU A 123 14.95 19.10 1.41
CA GLU A 123 16.32 19.50 1.68
C GLU A 123 16.43 20.31 2.98
N ARG A 124 15.53 21.28 3.19
CA ARG A 124 15.49 22.08 4.43
C ARG A 124 15.15 21.28 5.69
N LEU A 125 14.47 20.15 5.54
CA LEU A 125 14.00 19.32 6.66
C LEU A 125 14.75 17.98 6.78
N LYS A 126 15.80 17.77 5.97
CA LYS A 126 16.55 16.51 5.92
C LYS A 126 17.21 16.17 7.26
N ASP A 127 17.81 17.17 7.92
CA ASP A 127 18.55 17.01 9.18
C ASP A 127 17.72 17.34 10.43
N VAL A 128 16.42 17.64 10.23
CA VAL A 128 15.50 17.94 11.33
C VAL A 128 15.06 16.61 11.96
N ALA A 129 15.48 16.37 13.21
CA ALA A 129 15.14 15.15 13.93
C ALA A 129 13.61 14.98 14.09
N PRO A 130 13.08 13.74 14.11
CA PRO A 130 11.68 13.47 14.46
C PRO A 130 11.35 14.09 15.83
N GLY A 131 10.28 14.91 15.90
CA GLY A 131 9.92 15.68 17.10
C GLY A 131 10.52 17.11 17.16
N LEU A 132 11.47 17.46 16.29
CA LEU A 132 12.05 18.80 16.24
C LEU A 132 11.16 19.81 15.52
N LEU A 133 10.06 19.41 14.85
CA LEU A 133 9.05 20.36 14.34
C LEU A 133 8.37 21.14 15.48
N VAL A 134 8.33 20.58 16.70
CA VAL A 134 7.95 21.28 17.93
C VAL A 134 9.11 22.13 18.46
N ALA A 135 10.35 21.64 18.36
CA ALA A 135 11.54 22.36 18.80
C ALA A 135 12.13 23.35 17.77
N ILE A 136 11.57 23.51 16.56
CA ILE A 136 11.87 24.64 15.66
C ILE A 136 11.36 25.96 16.28
N GLY A 137 10.47 25.91 17.27
CA GLY A 137 10.24 27.04 18.20
C GLY A 137 11.47 27.43 19.03
N GLY A 138 12.37 26.49 19.32
CA GLY A 138 13.65 26.71 20.00
C GLY A 138 14.88 26.76 19.08
N ALA A 139 14.80 26.20 17.86
CA ALA A 139 15.89 26.11 16.90
C ALA A 139 15.78 27.10 15.72
N ALA A 140 14.73 27.92 15.65
CA ALA A 140 14.70 29.08 14.74
C ALA A 140 15.80 30.11 15.06
N THR A 141 16.48 29.98 16.21
CA THR A 141 17.73 30.67 16.51
C THR A 141 18.95 30.04 15.83
N ALA A 142 18.94 28.75 15.48
CA ALA A 142 20.11 28.04 14.97
C ALA A 142 20.24 28.04 13.43
N VAL A 143 19.14 28.15 12.68
CA VAL A 143 19.17 28.07 11.20
C VAL A 143 19.20 29.45 10.51
N ILE A 144 19.08 30.56 11.26
CA ILE A 144 19.17 31.93 10.70
C ILE A 144 20.55 32.57 10.95
N VAL A 145 21.46 31.93 11.68
CA VAL A 145 22.85 32.45 11.78
C VAL A 145 23.68 31.93 10.61
N SER A 146 23.29 32.29 9.39
CA SER A 146 24.25 32.39 8.29
C SER A 146 25.05 33.68 8.50
N ASP A 147 26.12 33.58 9.27
CA ASP A 147 27.37 34.37 9.31
C ASP A 147 27.42 35.88 8.97
N ASN A 148 26.33 36.65 8.85
CA ASN A 148 26.47 38.05 8.42
C ASN A 148 25.39 39.06 8.85
N ILE A 149 24.68 38.87 9.98
CA ILE A 149 23.76 39.91 10.47
C ILE A 149 24.00 40.19 11.96
N LEU A 150 25.16 40.79 12.22
CA LEU A 150 25.56 41.36 13.52
C LEU A 150 25.04 42.79 13.70
N THR A 151 23.88 43.14 13.13
CA THR A 151 23.34 44.49 13.30
C THR A 151 21.85 44.48 13.57
N LYS A 152 21.52 44.88 14.81
CA LYS A 152 20.26 45.46 15.30
C LYS A 152 19.28 44.47 15.93
N LEU A 153 19.61 44.15 17.18
CA LEU A 153 18.68 43.98 18.29
C LEU A 153 17.51 44.99 18.21
N VAL A 154 16.30 44.47 17.92
CA VAL A 154 15.00 45.09 18.21
C VAL A 154 14.25 44.07 19.10
N PRO A 155 13.62 44.49 20.22
CA PRO A 155 13.51 43.65 21.42
C PRO A 155 12.35 42.64 21.40
N GLY A 156 12.69 41.37 21.67
CA GLY A 156 11.94 40.40 22.49
C GLY A 156 10.57 39.88 22.05
N ILE A 157 9.71 40.66 21.38
CA ILE A 157 8.31 40.28 21.09
C ILE A 157 8.12 39.98 19.59
N SER A 158 8.87 40.65 18.71
CA SER A 158 8.91 40.37 17.27
C SER A 158 9.53 39.00 16.94
N THR A 159 10.46 38.51 17.76
CA THR A 159 11.09 37.19 17.60
C THR A 159 10.11 36.05 17.88
N LEU A 160 9.15 36.22 18.79
CA LEU A 160 8.11 35.23 19.10
C LEU A 160 6.99 35.22 18.05
N ALA A 161 6.55 36.39 17.59
CA ALA A 161 5.55 36.47 16.51
C ALA A 161 6.11 36.00 15.15
N GLY A 162 7.37 36.35 14.85
CA GLY A 162 8.07 35.92 13.64
C GLY A 162 8.35 34.41 13.62
N SER A 163 8.79 33.83 14.75
CA SER A 163 8.97 32.38 14.87
C SER A 163 7.64 31.63 14.77
N ALA A 164 6.56 32.13 15.40
CA ALA A 164 5.22 31.56 15.24
C ALA A 164 4.73 31.56 13.78
N TYR A 165 4.99 32.65 13.03
CA TYR A 165 4.64 32.75 11.61
C TYR A 165 5.41 31.75 10.74
N VAL A 166 6.73 31.63 10.95
CA VAL A 166 7.58 30.68 10.21
C VAL A 166 7.20 29.23 10.54
N ILE A 167 6.96 28.90 11.81
CA ILE A 167 6.50 27.57 12.24
C ILE A 167 5.15 27.23 11.58
N LYS A 168 4.21 28.18 11.56
CA LYS A 168 2.92 28.01 10.90
C LYS A 168 3.09 27.72 9.40
N GLN A 169 3.92 28.51 8.70
CA GLN A 169 4.19 28.29 7.28
C GLN A 169 4.84 26.93 7.00
N VAL A 170 5.85 26.53 7.78
CA VAL A 170 6.50 25.22 7.63
C VAL A 170 5.49 24.11 7.88
N ARG A 171 4.71 24.18 8.98
CA ARG A 171 3.66 23.18 9.28
C ARG A 171 2.63 23.07 8.15
N GLU A 172 2.16 24.19 7.61
CA GLU A 172 1.21 24.20 6.49
C GLU A 172 1.79 23.57 5.23
N ARG A 173 3.06 23.85 4.91
CA ARG A 173 3.78 23.24 3.79
C ARG A 173 3.95 21.73 3.97
N VAL A 174 4.35 21.27 5.15
CA VAL A 174 4.45 19.84 5.49
C VAL A 174 3.09 19.15 5.37
N GLN A 175 2.02 19.77 5.89
CA GLN A 175 0.66 19.23 5.78
C GLN A 175 0.15 19.21 4.33
N ARG A 176 0.55 20.18 3.48
CA ARG A 176 0.29 20.12 2.03
C ARG A 176 1.02 18.95 1.39
N LEU A 177 2.30 18.75 1.69
CA LEU A 177 3.09 17.65 1.14
C LEU A 177 2.53 16.29 1.54
N LYS A 178 2.17 16.10 2.82
CA LYS A 178 1.51 14.88 3.31
C LYS A 178 0.18 14.61 2.58
N ARG A 179 -0.65 15.64 2.35
CA ARG A 179 -1.88 15.50 1.55
C ARG A 179 -1.60 15.08 0.11
N ILE A 180 -0.55 15.62 -0.51
CA ILE A 180 -0.11 15.20 -1.84
C ILE A 180 0.31 13.73 -1.82
N TRP A 181 1.12 13.30 -0.85
CA TRP A 181 1.53 11.90 -0.72
C TRP A 181 0.35 10.95 -0.52
N LYS A 182 -0.65 11.31 0.29
CA LYS A 182 -1.89 10.53 0.41
C LYS A 182 -2.61 10.38 -0.93
N LYS A 183 -2.69 11.46 -1.71
CA LYS A 183 -3.26 11.41 -3.07
C LYS A 183 -2.44 10.54 -4.02
N ASN A 184 -1.11 10.58 -3.93
CA ASN A 184 -0.22 9.69 -4.70
C ASN A 184 -0.47 8.21 -4.34
N VAL A 185 -0.65 7.90 -3.06
CA VAL A 185 -1.02 6.56 -2.58
C VAL A 185 -2.37 6.14 -3.13
N ASP A 186 -3.38 7.01 -3.07
CA ASP A 186 -4.72 6.72 -3.61
C ASP A 186 -4.68 6.41 -5.11
N ASN A 187 -4.00 7.25 -5.90
CA ASN A 187 -3.83 7.02 -7.33
C ASN A 187 -3.09 5.70 -7.61
N TYR A 188 -2.05 5.42 -6.82
CA TYR A 188 -1.29 4.18 -6.93
C TYR A 188 -2.16 2.95 -6.69
N LEU A 189 -2.97 2.97 -5.63
CA LEU A 189 -3.87 1.87 -5.29
C LEU A 189 -4.98 1.70 -6.34
N ASP A 190 -5.54 2.77 -6.91
CA ASP A 190 -6.55 2.67 -7.97
C ASP A 190 -6.00 2.02 -9.25
N ILE A 191 -4.78 2.40 -9.66
CA ILE A 191 -4.09 1.78 -10.80
C ILE A 191 -3.87 0.28 -10.52
N ASN A 192 -3.36 -0.05 -9.33
CA ASN A 192 -3.06 -1.43 -9.00
C ASN A 192 -4.30 -2.27 -8.72
N LYS A 193 -5.44 -1.69 -8.31
CA LYS A 193 -6.73 -2.39 -8.18
C LYS A 193 -7.10 -3.10 -9.48
N LYS A 194 -6.96 -2.41 -10.61
CA LYS A 194 -7.28 -2.96 -11.94
C LYS A 194 -6.35 -4.11 -12.32
N LEU A 195 -5.05 -3.95 -12.07
CA LEU A 195 -4.05 -4.99 -12.33
C LEU A 195 -4.26 -6.22 -11.44
N LEU A 196 -4.54 -6.00 -10.16
CA LEU A 196 -4.77 -7.05 -9.18
C LEU A 196 -6.04 -7.84 -9.51
N HIS A 197 -7.12 -7.15 -9.88
CA HIS A 197 -8.33 -7.79 -10.37
C HIS A 197 -8.08 -8.63 -11.64
N SER A 198 -7.34 -8.09 -12.62
CA SER A 198 -6.99 -8.84 -13.83
C SER A 198 -6.15 -10.08 -13.52
N TRP A 199 -5.22 -9.96 -12.57
CA TRP A 199 -4.39 -11.09 -12.13
C TRP A 199 -5.22 -12.18 -11.46
N LEU A 200 -6.13 -11.82 -10.55
CA LEU A 200 -7.04 -12.76 -9.88
C LEU A 200 -7.96 -13.48 -10.89
N LYS A 201 -8.42 -12.80 -11.94
CA LYS A 201 -9.14 -13.46 -13.05
C LYS A 201 -8.29 -14.52 -13.75
N GLY A 202 -7.02 -14.21 -14.02
CA GLY A 202 -6.08 -15.19 -14.56
C GLY A 202 -5.89 -16.43 -13.66
N VAL A 203 -5.93 -16.25 -12.34
CA VAL A 203 -5.91 -17.36 -11.37
C VAL A 203 -7.17 -18.23 -11.49
N ILE A 204 -8.36 -17.63 -11.60
CA ILE A 204 -9.62 -18.36 -11.80
C ILE A 204 -9.58 -19.18 -13.10
N GLU A 205 -9.11 -18.56 -14.20
CA GLU A 205 -8.97 -19.26 -15.48
C GLU A 205 -8.00 -20.44 -15.39
N LYS A 206 -6.86 -20.24 -14.72
CA LYS A 206 -5.88 -21.31 -14.49
C LYS A 206 -6.50 -22.44 -13.66
N PHE A 207 -7.29 -22.11 -12.65
CA PHE A 207 -8.01 -23.07 -11.81
C PHE A 207 -8.96 -23.95 -12.62
N HIS A 208 -9.75 -23.36 -13.51
CA HIS A 208 -10.60 -24.13 -14.41
C HIS A 208 -9.83 -25.05 -15.34
N LYS A 209 -8.73 -24.55 -15.91
CA LYS A 209 -7.89 -25.36 -16.80
C LYS A 209 -7.26 -26.55 -16.08
N GLU A 210 -6.93 -26.43 -14.79
CA GLU A 210 -6.39 -27.56 -14.02
C GLU A 210 -7.48 -28.58 -13.64
N ILE A 211 -8.68 -28.15 -13.27
CA ILE A 211 -9.77 -29.10 -12.98
C ILE A 211 -10.23 -29.82 -14.23
N ALA A 212 -10.24 -29.18 -15.40
CA ALA A 212 -10.65 -29.82 -16.65
C ALA A 212 -9.73 -30.98 -17.09
N LYS A 213 -8.57 -31.15 -16.44
CA LYS A 213 -7.62 -32.25 -16.67
C LYS A 213 -7.85 -33.45 -15.75
N LEU A 214 -8.76 -33.32 -14.77
CA LEU A 214 -9.16 -34.36 -13.83
C LEU A 214 -10.36 -35.12 -14.37
#